data_AF-A0A7S0CIL9-F1
#
_entry.id   AF-A0A7S0CIL9-F1
#
_cell.length_a   1.000
_cell.length_b   1.000
_cell.length_c   1.000
_cell.angle_alpha   90.00
_cell.angle_beta   90.00
_cell.angle_gamma   90.00
#
_symmetry.space_group_name_H-M   'P 1'
#
loop_
_entity.id
_entity.type
_entity.pdbx_description
1 polymer ?
#
loop_
_entity_poly.entity_id
_entity_poly.type
_entity_poly.pdbx_seq_one_letter_code
_entity_poly.pdbx_strand_id
1 'polypeptide(L)'
;KTSAVKMPSKSFPSTKTLSLYALSFCCGVLIYSYNRELYTPFVLDLPLVSYFNSTVNESFAPAEVILPPLPPFKSSTLTKPTAWTLTVSKGTKKRKSIVCYCAKCGSTSITNELYKIVFGKPWDYPLTEPWIQELDSTRWEGLGKKVRKIDFGKTSSFAVIRDPKERIMSAFRSKVGCQGWNDFEDREKIVPALLRLAGLPEKVASKPQYGSGLCLNKTVYLRALFMIHEQGLQGKLNDHFLPQHLHCFRHAPPSKWTVVTTVESPKARCDLELVVLGKSAGKNCSLIKTHGTSKKARTSEALSAIDEARLDAITRKEYQFFGSYLN
;
A
#
# COMPACT_ATOMS: atom_id res chain seq x y z
N LYS A 1 -49.18 -31.61 -15.20
CA LYS A 1 -48.86 -32.20 -13.87
C LYS A 1 -47.74 -31.38 -13.24
N THR A 2 -48.09 -30.30 -12.59
CA THR A 2 -47.19 -29.37 -11.90
C THR A 2 -47.39 -29.58 -10.40
N SER A 3 -46.39 -30.16 -9.73
CA SER A 3 -46.43 -30.39 -8.29
C SER A 3 -45.75 -29.21 -7.58
N ALA A 4 -46.54 -28.42 -6.87
CA ALA A 4 -46.06 -27.36 -5.99
C ALA A 4 -45.54 -27.97 -4.69
N VAL A 5 -44.29 -27.65 -4.34
CA VAL A 5 -43.66 -28.04 -3.06
C VAL A 5 -44.04 -27.02 -1.99
N LYS A 6 -44.75 -27.49 -0.97
CA LYS A 6 -45.21 -26.72 0.20
C LYS A 6 -44.08 -26.71 1.24
N MET A 7 -43.50 -25.53 1.55
CA MET A 7 -42.55 -25.39 2.65
C MET A 7 -43.27 -25.20 4.00
N PRO A 8 -42.77 -25.79 5.10
CA PRO A 8 -43.36 -25.62 6.42
C PRO A 8 -42.91 -24.31 7.08
N SER A 9 -43.88 -23.57 7.63
CA SER A 9 -43.68 -22.42 8.51
C SER A 9 -43.12 -22.88 9.85
N LYS A 10 -41.95 -22.34 10.23
CA LYS A 10 -41.39 -22.50 11.58
C LYS A 10 -41.85 -21.33 12.45
N SER A 11 -42.44 -21.68 13.59
CA SER A 11 -42.84 -20.81 14.68
C SER A 11 -41.64 -20.28 15.45
N PHE A 12 -41.69 -19.01 15.85
CA PHE A 12 -40.72 -18.37 16.74
C PHE A 12 -41.13 -18.58 18.21
N PRO A 13 -40.21 -19.00 19.11
CA PRO A 13 -40.48 -18.95 20.53
C PRO A 13 -40.13 -17.59 21.12
N SER A 14 -41.16 -16.94 21.65
CA SER A 14 -41.25 -16.35 22.99
C SER A 14 -39.97 -15.81 23.65
N THR A 15 -40.00 -14.49 23.86
CA THR A 15 -39.11 -13.66 24.66
C THR A 15 -38.93 -14.17 26.09
N LYS A 16 -37.66 -14.35 26.51
CA LYS A 16 -37.29 -14.46 27.92
C LYS A 16 -36.61 -13.18 28.41
N THR A 17 -37.14 -12.76 29.56
CA THR A 17 -36.83 -11.64 30.43
C THR A 17 -35.34 -11.58 30.80
N LEU A 18 -34.70 -10.43 30.60
CA LEU A 18 -33.36 -10.12 31.12
C LEU A 18 -33.51 -9.33 32.41
N SER A 19 -33.03 -9.94 33.50
CA SER A 19 -32.93 -9.35 34.83
C SER A 19 -31.83 -8.28 34.84
N LEU A 20 -32.19 -7.04 35.18
CA LEU A 20 -31.24 -5.96 35.43
C LEU A 20 -30.57 -6.16 36.80
N TYR A 21 -29.26 -6.43 36.80
CA TYR A 21 -28.43 -6.17 37.97
C TYR A 21 -28.01 -4.70 37.96
N ALA A 22 -28.49 -3.95 38.95
CA ALA A 22 -28.05 -2.60 39.24
C ALA A 22 -26.63 -2.64 39.85
N LEU A 23 -25.65 -2.15 39.09
CA LEU A 23 -24.33 -1.82 39.61
C LEU A 23 -24.23 -0.30 39.75
N SER A 24 -24.15 0.12 41.01
CA SER A 24 -23.90 1.48 41.46
C SER A 24 -22.60 2.01 40.85
N PHE A 25 -22.71 3.06 40.04
CA PHE A 25 -21.59 3.94 39.71
C PHE A 25 -21.99 5.36 40.11
N CYS A 26 -21.42 5.82 41.22
CA CYS A 26 -21.26 7.23 41.52
C CYS A 26 -20.35 7.85 40.46
N CYS A 27 -20.88 8.78 39.66
CA CYS A 27 -20.11 9.88 39.08
C CYS A 27 -21.08 10.97 38.62
N GLY A 28 -20.79 12.19 39.04
CA GLY A 28 -21.69 13.34 39.01
C GLY A 28 -22.17 13.71 37.60
N VAL A 29 -23.48 13.98 37.52
CA VAL A 29 -24.10 14.68 36.41
C VAL A 29 -23.83 16.17 36.60
N LEU A 30 -22.96 16.74 35.76
CA LEU A 30 -22.89 18.17 35.53
C LEU A 30 -24.10 18.58 34.68
N ILE A 31 -25.13 19.11 35.34
CA ILE A 31 -26.23 19.79 34.67
C ILE A 31 -25.73 21.19 34.30
N TYR A 32 -25.44 21.41 33.02
CA TYR A 32 -25.29 22.75 32.46
C TYR A 32 -26.69 23.35 32.28
N SER A 33 -27.09 24.23 33.20
CA SER A 33 -28.24 25.11 33.01
C SER A 33 -27.73 26.44 32.47
N TYR A 34 -28.14 26.77 31.26
CA TYR A 34 -27.81 28.03 30.59
C TYR A 34 -28.83 29.07 31.03
N ASN A 35 -28.47 29.95 31.96
CA ASN A 35 -29.25 31.14 32.27
C ASN A 35 -28.40 32.38 32.07
N ARG A 36 -28.89 33.22 31.16
CA ARG A 36 -28.32 34.48 30.72
C ARG A 36 -29.03 35.55 31.52
N GLU A 37 -28.29 36.38 32.26
CA GLU A 37 -28.48 37.83 32.46
C GLU A 37 -27.98 38.37 33.82
N LEU A 38 -27.28 39.51 33.70
CA LEU A 38 -27.10 40.64 34.64
C LEU A 38 -26.06 40.57 35.79
N TYR A 39 -24.98 41.33 35.55
CA TYR A 39 -24.31 42.33 36.41
C TYR A 39 -23.98 42.00 37.89
N THR A 40 -22.69 41.90 38.20
CA THR A 40 -21.87 42.86 38.99
C THR A 40 -20.48 42.26 39.27
N PRO A 41 -19.37 43.02 39.20
CA PRO A 41 -18.05 42.48 39.53
C PRO A 41 -17.81 42.55 41.05
N PHE A 42 -17.76 41.38 41.70
CA PHE A 42 -17.16 41.25 43.03
C PHE A 42 -15.65 41.08 42.85
N VAL A 43 -14.89 42.07 43.31
CA VAL A 43 -13.43 41.98 43.46
C VAL A 43 -13.17 41.21 44.75
N LEU A 44 -12.63 39.99 44.62
CA LEU A 44 -12.05 39.27 45.74
C LEU A 44 -10.52 39.34 45.59
N ASP A 45 -9.91 40.17 46.43
CA ASP A 45 -8.48 40.12 46.74
C ASP A 45 -8.16 38.77 47.38
N LEU A 46 -7.48 37.91 46.62
CA LEU A 46 -6.82 36.71 47.15
C LEU A 46 -5.30 36.91 47.07
N PRO A 47 -4.56 36.64 48.15
CA PRO A 47 -3.12 36.85 48.18
C PRO A 47 -2.39 35.91 47.21
N LEU A 48 -1.52 36.51 46.40
CA LEU A 48 -0.48 35.86 45.62
C LEU A 48 0.41 35.01 46.54
N VAL A 49 0.15 33.70 46.58
CA VAL A 49 1.11 32.73 47.10
C VAL A 49 2.11 32.45 45.99
N SER A 50 3.24 33.16 46.03
CA SER A 50 4.44 32.83 45.27
C SER A 50 5.05 31.55 45.82
N TYR A 51 4.88 30.42 45.13
CA TYR A 51 5.61 29.20 45.44
C TYR A 51 6.27 28.63 44.18
N PHE A 52 7.61 28.67 44.21
CA PHE A 52 8.58 27.84 43.49
C PHE A 52 8.75 28.00 41.98
N ASN A 53 9.72 28.84 41.64
CA ASN A 53 10.70 28.55 40.59
C ASN A 53 11.47 27.26 40.95
N SER A 54 11.26 26.18 40.19
CA SER A 54 12.29 25.16 39.98
C SER A 54 12.29 24.77 38.51
N THR A 55 13.18 25.41 37.77
CA THR A 55 13.61 25.04 36.43
C THR A 55 14.23 23.64 36.47
N VAL A 56 13.43 22.61 36.25
CA VAL A 56 13.94 21.28 35.90
C VAL A 56 13.98 21.23 34.37
N ASN A 57 15.06 21.77 33.81
CA ASN A 57 15.49 21.50 32.44
C ASN A 57 16.12 20.10 32.41
N GLU A 58 15.34 19.06 32.68
CA GLU A 58 15.76 17.70 32.36
C GLU A 58 15.50 17.48 30.87
N SER A 59 16.53 17.74 30.08
CA SER A 59 16.67 17.22 28.74
C SER A 59 16.71 15.69 28.84
N PHE A 60 15.54 15.05 28.86
CA PHE A 60 15.44 13.62 28.59
C PHE A 60 15.84 13.42 27.12
N ALA A 61 17.13 13.19 26.89
CA ALA A 61 17.56 12.54 25.66
C ALA A 61 16.74 11.24 25.55
N PRO A 62 16.00 11.03 24.44
CA PRO A 62 15.23 9.80 24.28
C PRO A 62 16.23 8.64 24.37
N ALA A 63 16.03 7.77 25.36
CA ALA A 63 16.84 6.58 25.53
C ALA A 63 16.89 5.83 24.18
N GLU A 64 18.10 5.66 23.66
CA GLU A 64 18.34 4.95 22.42
C GLU A 64 17.97 3.49 22.68
N VAL A 65 16.77 3.10 22.24
CA VAL A 65 16.29 1.72 22.35
C VAL A 65 17.11 0.90 21.35
N ILE A 66 18.23 0.34 21.82
CA ILE A 66 19.04 -0.61 21.06
C ILE A 66 18.24 -1.91 20.98
N LEU A 67 17.46 -2.07 19.91
CA LEU A 67 16.76 -3.31 19.62
C LEU A 67 17.79 -4.40 19.25
N PRO A 68 17.64 -5.63 19.77
CA PRO A 68 18.54 -6.72 19.43
C PRO A 68 18.50 -7.00 17.91
N PRO A 69 19.63 -7.41 17.30
CA PRO A 69 19.66 -7.76 15.89
C PRO A 69 18.71 -8.91 15.62
N LEU A 70 17.73 -8.66 14.74
CA LEU A 70 16.76 -9.67 14.36
C LEU A 70 17.44 -10.84 13.65
N PRO A 71 17.01 -12.09 13.89
CA PRO A 71 17.57 -13.25 13.24
C PRO A 71 17.39 -13.16 11.71
N PRO A 72 18.32 -13.72 10.91
CA PRO A 72 18.23 -13.73 9.46
C PRO A 72 16.93 -14.41 9.01
N PHE A 73 16.10 -13.65 8.30
CA PHE A 73 14.78 -14.09 7.86
C PHE A 73 14.89 -15.22 6.83
N LYS A 74 14.40 -16.42 7.18
CA LYS A 74 14.23 -17.54 6.25
C LYS A 74 12.99 -17.32 5.39
N SER A 75 13.20 -16.74 4.21
CA SER A 75 12.15 -16.29 3.28
C SER A 75 11.52 -17.44 2.46
N SER A 76 10.78 -18.36 3.08
CA SER A 76 10.23 -19.53 2.36
C SER A 76 8.77 -19.40 1.86
N THR A 77 8.02 -18.35 2.18
CA THR A 77 6.55 -18.31 1.93
C THR A 77 6.04 -17.20 0.99
N LEU A 78 6.91 -16.48 0.27
CA LEU A 78 6.46 -15.49 -0.73
C LEU A 78 6.12 -16.20 -2.05
N THR A 79 4.83 -16.29 -2.36
CA THR A 79 4.26 -17.28 -3.29
C THR A 79 4.02 -16.82 -4.73
N LYS A 80 4.18 -15.54 -5.06
CA LYS A 80 3.91 -15.07 -6.43
C LYS A 80 5.17 -14.53 -7.10
N PRO A 81 5.61 -15.15 -8.22
CA PRO A 81 6.70 -14.59 -9.02
C PRO A 81 6.26 -13.26 -9.61
N THR A 82 7.14 -12.28 -9.48
CA THR A 82 6.88 -10.88 -9.83
C THR A 82 7.48 -10.49 -11.18
N ALA A 83 8.31 -11.39 -11.72
CA ALA A 83 9.00 -11.25 -12.99
C ALA A 83 8.43 -12.22 -14.02
N TRP A 84 8.43 -11.75 -15.27
CA TRP A 84 7.84 -12.44 -16.40
C TRP A 84 8.87 -12.54 -17.52
N THR A 85 9.03 -13.73 -18.08
CA THR A 85 9.76 -13.91 -19.34
C THR A 85 8.77 -13.66 -20.46
N LEU A 86 9.12 -12.75 -21.37
CA LEU A 86 8.38 -12.45 -22.57
C LEU A 86 9.10 -13.07 -23.76
N THR A 87 8.37 -13.71 -24.67
CA THR A 87 8.91 -14.19 -25.94
C THR A 87 8.17 -13.53 -27.10
N VAL A 88 8.79 -12.53 -27.72
CA VAL A 88 8.21 -11.80 -28.86
C VAL A 88 8.77 -12.36 -30.18
N SER A 89 7.89 -12.68 -31.12
CA SER A 89 8.27 -13.16 -32.46
C SER A 89 8.08 -12.03 -33.47
N LYS A 90 9.12 -11.75 -34.27
CA LYS A 90 9.05 -10.80 -35.39
C LYS A 90 9.67 -11.44 -36.63
N GLY A 91 8.81 -11.92 -37.52
CA GLY A 91 9.23 -12.82 -38.61
C GLY A 91 9.79 -14.12 -38.04
N THR A 92 10.97 -14.55 -38.49
CA THR A 92 11.65 -15.78 -38.01
C THR A 92 12.41 -15.59 -36.71
N LYS A 93 12.65 -14.34 -36.27
CA LYS A 93 13.43 -14.04 -35.07
C LYS A 93 12.53 -14.05 -33.83
N LYS A 94 12.93 -14.80 -32.81
CA LYS A 94 12.34 -14.79 -31.47
C LYS A 94 13.28 -14.06 -30.52
N ARG A 95 12.74 -13.12 -29.74
CA ARG A 95 13.49 -12.42 -28.69
C ARG A 95 12.89 -12.77 -27.34
N LYS A 96 13.76 -13.12 -26.40
CA LYS A 96 13.40 -13.32 -25.00
C LYS A 96 13.83 -12.11 -24.19
N SER A 97 12.96 -11.63 -23.33
CA SER A 97 13.25 -10.54 -22.38
C SER A 97 12.58 -10.83 -21.05
N ILE A 98 13.05 -10.18 -19.98
CA ILE A 98 12.47 -10.30 -18.64
C ILE A 98 11.89 -8.95 -18.24
N VAL A 99 10.64 -8.92 -17.79
CA VAL A 99 9.99 -7.71 -17.30
C VAL A 99 9.53 -7.92 -15.87
N CYS A 100 9.77 -6.93 -15.02
CA CYS A 100 9.29 -6.93 -13.64
C CYS A 100 8.79 -5.56 -13.23
N TYR A 101 7.72 -5.54 -12.46
CA TYR A 101 7.19 -4.32 -11.85
C TYR A 101 6.58 -4.68 -10.50
N CYS A 102 6.67 -3.76 -9.55
CA CYS A 102 6.00 -3.89 -8.27
C CYS A 102 4.58 -3.33 -8.30
N ALA A 103 3.75 -3.82 -7.38
CA ALA A 103 2.45 -3.23 -7.13
C ALA A 103 2.61 -1.75 -6.76
N LYS A 104 1.72 -0.90 -7.28
CA LYS A 104 1.72 0.56 -7.10
C LYS A 104 2.94 1.31 -7.68
N CYS A 105 3.80 0.62 -8.45
CA CYS A 105 4.91 1.22 -9.18
C CYS A 105 4.52 1.65 -10.61
N GLY A 106 3.22 1.81 -10.89
CA GLY A 106 2.71 2.12 -12.23
C GLY A 106 2.58 0.90 -13.16
N SER A 107 2.42 -0.30 -12.57
CA SER A 107 2.24 -1.58 -13.29
C SER A 107 1.21 -1.48 -14.41
N THR A 108 0.04 -0.89 -14.16
CA THR A 108 -1.02 -0.69 -15.17
C THR A 108 -0.54 0.12 -16.38
N SER A 109 0.20 1.20 -16.16
CA SER A 109 0.69 2.04 -17.27
C SER A 109 1.75 1.30 -18.09
N ILE A 110 2.65 0.58 -17.43
CA ILE A 110 3.69 -0.23 -18.10
C ILE A 110 3.06 -1.35 -18.93
N THR A 111 2.08 -2.08 -18.38
CA THR A 111 1.48 -3.22 -19.07
C THR A 111 0.61 -2.78 -20.24
N ASN A 112 -0.04 -1.60 -20.16
CA ASN A 112 -0.74 -1.00 -21.28
C ASN A 112 0.22 -0.64 -22.42
N GLU A 113 1.34 0.00 -22.10
CA GLU A 113 2.34 0.33 -23.11
C GLU A 113 3.04 -0.91 -23.67
N LEU A 114 3.34 -1.90 -22.83
CA LEU A 114 3.87 -3.19 -23.28
C LEU A 114 2.93 -3.88 -24.27
N TYR A 115 1.63 -3.90 -23.98
CA TYR A 115 0.63 -4.50 -24.87
C TYR A 115 0.60 -3.78 -26.22
N LYS A 116 0.60 -2.44 -26.23
CA LYS A 116 0.68 -1.64 -27.46
C LYS A 116 1.97 -1.90 -28.25
N ILE A 117 3.12 -2.00 -27.57
CA ILE A 117 4.42 -2.26 -28.20
C ILE A 117 4.42 -3.62 -28.89
N VAL A 118 3.82 -4.63 -28.27
CA VAL A 118 3.80 -6.00 -28.79
C VAL A 118 2.76 -6.16 -29.90
N PHE A 119 1.52 -5.75 -29.64
CA PHE A 119 0.38 -6.07 -30.49
C PHE A 119 -0.04 -4.93 -31.44
N GLY A 120 0.56 -3.74 -31.29
CA GLY A 120 0.24 -2.57 -32.12
C GLY A 120 -1.13 -1.95 -31.85
N LYS A 121 -1.83 -2.37 -30.78
CA LYS A 121 -3.19 -1.91 -30.43
C LYS A 121 -3.35 -1.72 -28.92
N PRO A 122 -4.30 -0.87 -28.45
CA PRO A 122 -4.60 -0.74 -27.03
C PRO A 122 -5.24 -2.01 -26.45
N TRP A 123 -5.33 -2.06 -25.12
CA TRP A 123 -6.01 -3.14 -24.40
C TRP A 123 -7.53 -2.92 -24.38
N ASP A 124 -8.27 -3.82 -25.00
CA ASP A 124 -9.72 -3.68 -25.22
C ASP A 124 -10.58 -4.22 -24.06
N TYR A 125 -9.97 -4.63 -22.94
CA TYR A 125 -10.66 -5.27 -21.80
C TYR A 125 -10.47 -4.53 -20.47
N PRO A 126 -10.84 -3.24 -20.35
CA PRO A 126 -10.49 -2.43 -19.19
C PRO A 126 -11.16 -2.83 -17.88
N LEU A 127 -12.29 -3.56 -17.92
CA LEU A 127 -13.16 -3.83 -16.76
C LEU A 127 -13.35 -5.32 -16.44
N THR A 128 -12.65 -6.22 -17.13
CA THR A 128 -12.87 -7.66 -16.97
C THR A 128 -11.58 -8.40 -16.74
N GLU A 129 -11.64 -9.44 -15.91
CA GLU A 129 -10.55 -10.41 -15.75
C GLU A 129 -10.34 -11.24 -17.02
N PRO A 130 -9.11 -11.74 -17.25
CA PRO A 130 -7.89 -11.46 -16.51
C PRO A 130 -7.40 -10.03 -16.74
N TRP A 131 -6.82 -9.42 -15.70
CA TRP A 131 -6.33 -8.05 -15.76
C TRP A 131 -5.10 -7.95 -16.67
N ILE A 132 -4.84 -6.76 -17.24
CA ILE A 132 -3.72 -6.56 -18.17
C ILE A 132 -2.34 -6.93 -17.56
N GLN A 133 -2.21 -6.90 -16.24
CA GLN A 133 -1.01 -7.26 -15.51
C GLN A 133 -0.76 -8.78 -15.41
N GLU A 134 -1.72 -9.61 -15.83
CA GLU A 134 -1.64 -11.07 -15.88
C GLU A 134 -1.09 -11.53 -17.23
N LEU A 135 0.23 -11.41 -17.39
CA LEU A 135 0.97 -11.68 -18.63
C LEU A 135 0.92 -13.14 -19.11
N ASP A 136 0.53 -14.09 -18.25
CA ASP A 136 0.31 -15.50 -18.61
C ASP A 136 -1.13 -15.81 -19.05
N SER A 137 -2.02 -14.83 -19.08
CA SER A 137 -3.38 -15.04 -19.56
C SER A 137 -3.44 -15.29 -21.08
N THR A 138 -4.53 -15.92 -21.52
CA THR A 138 -4.81 -16.16 -22.94
C THR A 138 -4.88 -14.88 -23.76
N ARG A 139 -5.24 -13.74 -23.13
CA ARG A 139 -5.27 -12.41 -23.75
C ARG A 139 -3.87 -11.91 -24.17
N TRP A 140 -2.81 -12.48 -23.61
CA TRP A 140 -1.42 -12.20 -24.02
C TRP A 140 -0.88 -13.19 -25.06
N GLU A 141 -1.72 -14.03 -25.65
CA GLU A 141 -1.36 -14.95 -26.74
C GLU A 141 -0.15 -15.85 -26.42
N GLY A 142 0.00 -16.24 -25.14
CA GLY A 142 1.10 -17.09 -24.66
C GLY A 142 2.48 -16.41 -24.59
N LEU A 143 2.53 -15.08 -24.72
CA LEU A 143 3.76 -14.30 -24.73
C LEU A 143 4.50 -14.31 -23.38
N GLY A 144 3.76 -14.19 -22.28
CA GLY A 144 4.31 -14.08 -20.93
C GLY A 144 4.33 -15.41 -20.18
N LYS A 145 5.42 -15.68 -19.49
CA LYS A 145 5.58 -16.82 -18.57
C LYS A 145 6.17 -16.36 -17.25
N LYS A 146 5.58 -16.83 -16.15
CA LYS A 146 6.08 -16.57 -14.80
C LYS A 146 7.49 -17.12 -14.62
N VAL A 147 8.39 -16.32 -14.02
CA VAL A 147 9.79 -16.70 -13.78
C VAL A 147 10.00 -17.04 -12.31
N ARG A 148 10.44 -18.27 -12.02
CA ARG A 148 10.84 -18.67 -10.66
C ARG A 148 12.29 -18.32 -10.34
N LYS A 149 13.18 -18.42 -11.33
CA LYS A 149 14.60 -18.08 -11.23
C LYS A 149 14.97 -17.23 -12.44
N ILE A 150 15.46 -16.03 -12.18
CA ILE A 150 15.83 -15.10 -13.24
C ILE A 150 17.28 -15.41 -13.64
N ASP A 151 17.48 -15.80 -14.89
CA ASP A 151 18.81 -15.87 -15.50
C ASP A 151 19.07 -14.57 -16.27
N PHE A 152 19.83 -13.68 -15.63
CA PHE A 152 20.22 -12.38 -16.18
C PHE A 152 21.31 -12.47 -17.25
N GLY A 153 21.88 -13.66 -17.53
CA GLY A 153 23.09 -13.82 -18.33
C GLY A 153 23.08 -13.05 -19.65
N LYS A 154 22.32 -13.53 -20.65
CA LYS A 154 22.23 -12.89 -21.98
C LYS A 154 20.85 -12.28 -22.27
N THR A 155 19.94 -12.32 -21.30
CA THR A 155 18.56 -11.90 -21.49
C THR A 155 18.40 -10.44 -21.08
N SER A 156 17.98 -9.59 -22.01
CA SER A 156 17.65 -8.20 -21.69
C SER A 156 16.51 -8.15 -20.66
N SER A 157 16.63 -7.27 -19.68
CA SER A 157 15.69 -7.18 -18.57
C SER A 157 15.29 -5.74 -18.25
N PHE A 158 14.02 -5.55 -17.89
CA PHE A 158 13.43 -4.26 -17.58
C PHE A 158 12.69 -4.34 -16.25
N ALA A 159 13.09 -3.51 -15.29
CA ALA A 159 12.40 -3.38 -14.01
C ALA A 159 11.91 -1.96 -13.81
N VAL A 160 10.70 -1.84 -13.25
CA VAL A 160 10.16 -0.54 -12.85
C VAL A 160 10.04 -0.42 -11.35
N ILE A 161 10.59 0.68 -10.85
CA ILE A 161 10.52 1.13 -9.47
C ILE A 161 9.70 2.43 -9.39
N ARG A 162 9.38 2.83 -8.17
CA ARG A 162 8.77 4.11 -7.86
C ARG A 162 9.40 4.67 -6.59
N ASP A 163 9.32 5.99 -6.43
CA ASP A 163 9.63 6.63 -5.16
C ASP A 163 8.95 5.86 -3.99
N PRO A 164 9.73 5.34 -3.03
CA PRO A 164 9.20 4.50 -1.96
C PRO A 164 8.07 5.16 -1.15
N LYS A 165 8.19 6.45 -0.82
CA LYS A 165 7.16 7.18 -0.06
C LYS A 165 5.88 7.31 -0.86
N GLU A 166 5.97 7.74 -2.11
CA GLU A 166 4.82 7.86 -3.00
C GLU A 166 4.11 6.53 -3.20
N ARG A 167 4.86 5.43 -3.31
CA ARG A 167 4.33 4.08 -3.45
C ARG A 167 3.52 3.66 -2.21
N ILE A 168 4.08 3.83 -1.01
CA ILE A 168 3.41 3.50 0.25
C ILE A 168 2.12 4.31 0.42
N MET A 169 2.14 5.59 0.07
CA MET A 169 0.94 6.44 0.14
C MET A 169 -0.06 6.15 -0.99
N SER A 170 0.39 5.66 -2.14
CA SER A 170 -0.48 5.14 -3.20
C SER A 170 -1.16 3.85 -2.75
N ALA A 171 -0.45 2.95 -2.07
CA ALA A 171 -1.01 1.72 -1.52
C ALA A 171 -2.05 2.02 -0.42
N PHE A 172 -1.74 2.94 0.51
CA PHE A 172 -2.67 3.43 1.52
C PHE A 172 -4.02 3.80 0.91
N ARG A 173 -3.99 4.79 0.00
CA ARG A 173 -5.19 5.32 -0.62
C ARG A 173 -5.97 4.22 -1.31
N SER A 174 -5.32 3.41 -2.14
CA SER A 174 -6.02 2.45 -3.00
C SER A 174 -6.42 1.13 -2.35
N LYS A 175 -5.91 0.77 -1.16
CA LYS A 175 -6.14 -0.56 -0.57
C LYS A 175 -6.68 -0.57 0.85
N VAL A 176 -6.39 0.44 1.67
CA VAL A 176 -6.75 0.40 3.10
C VAL A 176 -7.32 1.70 3.65
N GLY A 177 -7.23 2.81 2.91
CA GLY A 177 -7.72 4.11 3.34
C GLY A 177 -9.24 4.13 3.56
N CYS A 178 -9.68 4.95 4.52
CA CYS A 178 -11.11 5.16 4.80
C CYS A 178 -11.83 6.06 3.80
N GLN A 179 -11.06 6.86 3.05
CA GLN A 179 -11.57 7.78 2.03
C GLN A 179 -11.28 7.22 0.64
N GLY A 180 -12.19 7.48 -0.32
CA GLY A 180 -11.97 7.24 -1.74
C GLY A 180 -12.57 5.96 -2.33
N TRP A 181 -12.50 5.89 -3.66
CA TRP A 181 -12.87 4.75 -4.50
C TRP A 181 -11.74 3.71 -4.45
N ASN A 182 -11.70 2.94 -3.37
CA ASN A 182 -10.71 1.89 -3.18
C ASN A 182 -11.40 0.54 -3.41
N ASP A 183 -10.66 -0.46 -3.87
CA ASP A 183 -11.18 -1.81 -4.07
C ASP A 183 -11.73 -2.33 -2.73
N PHE A 184 -13.06 -2.27 -2.56
CA PHE A 184 -13.73 -2.52 -1.27
C PHE A 184 -13.51 -3.96 -0.80
N GLU A 185 -13.51 -4.90 -1.75
CA GLU A 185 -13.29 -6.33 -1.49
C GLU A 185 -11.89 -6.64 -0.96
N ASP A 186 -10.88 -5.86 -1.39
CA ASP A 186 -9.51 -6.02 -0.90
C ASP A 186 -9.38 -5.57 0.55
N ARG A 187 -10.10 -4.53 0.96
CA ARG A 187 -10.03 -3.97 2.33
C ARG A 187 -10.39 -5.01 3.40
N GLU A 188 -11.46 -5.77 3.16
CA GLU A 188 -11.95 -6.80 4.08
C GLU A 188 -10.89 -7.85 4.41
N LYS A 189 -10.02 -8.17 3.45
CA LYS A 189 -8.97 -9.17 3.62
C LYS A 189 -7.66 -8.55 4.10
N ILE A 190 -7.31 -7.39 3.54
CA ILE A 190 -6.01 -6.75 3.75
C ILE A 190 -5.93 -6.11 5.14
N VAL A 191 -6.93 -5.37 5.59
CA VAL A 191 -6.85 -4.60 6.83
C VAL A 191 -6.68 -5.50 8.06
N PRO A 192 -7.50 -6.56 8.27
CA PRO A 192 -7.29 -7.48 9.39
C PRO A 192 -5.94 -8.19 9.34
N ALA A 193 -5.49 -8.60 8.15
CA ALA A 193 -4.20 -9.24 7.97
C ALA A 193 -3.03 -8.30 8.32
N LEU A 194 -3.12 -7.03 7.92
CA LEU A 194 -2.11 -6.02 8.21
C LEU A 194 -2.04 -5.71 9.71
N LEU A 195 -3.18 -5.52 10.38
CA LEU A 195 -3.23 -5.26 11.82
C LEU A 195 -2.72 -6.45 12.64
N ARG A 196 -3.14 -7.68 12.27
CA ARG A 196 -2.64 -8.91 12.90
C ARG A 196 -1.13 -9.06 12.73
N LEU A 197 -0.59 -8.77 11.55
CA LEU A 197 0.86 -8.83 11.32
C LEU A 197 1.63 -7.77 12.13
N ALA A 198 1.01 -6.62 12.39
CA ALA A 198 1.56 -5.57 13.23
C ALA A 198 1.40 -5.81 14.74
N GLY A 199 0.59 -6.80 15.16
CA GLY A 199 0.23 -6.99 16.57
C GLY A 199 -0.72 -5.91 17.12
N LEU A 200 -1.50 -5.26 16.23
CA LEU A 200 -2.47 -4.23 16.60
C LEU A 200 -3.88 -4.83 16.69
N PRO A 201 -4.71 -4.41 17.66
CA PRO A 201 -6.06 -4.94 17.80
C PRO A 201 -6.99 -4.35 16.73
N GLU A 202 -7.91 -5.14 16.16
CA GLU A 202 -8.79 -4.70 15.06
C GLU A 202 -9.64 -3.46 15.38
N LYS A 203 -9.93 -3.22 16.67
CA LYS A 203 -10.67 -2.03 17.14
C LYS A 203 -10.03 -0.68 16.79
N VAL A 204 -8.75 -0.65 16.38
CA VAL A 204 -8.11 0.59 15.88
C VAL A 204 -8.50 0.94 14.45
N ALA A 205 -9.09 -0.01 13.72
CA ALA A 205 -9.65 0.26 12.41
C ALA A 205 -10.99 1.01 12.53
N SER A 206 -11.35 1.71 11.47
CA SER A 206 -12.62 2.42 11.35
C SER A 206 -13.52 1.75 10.33
N LYS A 207 -14.82 2.08 10.37
CA LYS A 207 -15.72 1.79 9.25
C LYS A 207 -15.45 2.82 8.13
N PRO A 208 -15.38 2.40 6.86
CA PRO A 208 -15.20 3.34 5.76
C PRO A 208 -16.46 4.19 5.58
N GLN A 209 -16.30 5.35 4.92
CA GLN A 209 -17.43 6.20 4.55
C GLN A 209 -18.34 5.53 3.51
N TYR A 210 -17.75 4.72 2.62
CA TYR A 210 -18.42 4.00 1.55
C TYR A 210 -17.90 2.56 1.45
N GLY A 211 -18.78 1.63 1.06
CA GLY A 211 -18.46 0.21 0.88
C GLY A 211 -18.40 -0.59 2.19
N SER A 212 -17.90 -1.82 2.09
CA SER A 212 -17.82 -2.77 3.20
C SER A 212 -16.41 -2.90 3.79
N GLY A 213 -16.30 -3.64 4.90
CA GLY A 213 -15.04 -3.94 5.56
C GLY A 213 -14.52 -2.88 6.53
N LEU A 214 -13.28 -3.10 6.98
CA LEU A 214 -12.53 -2.19 7.84
C LEU A 214 -11.59 -1.33 6.99
N CYS A 215 -11.29 -0.13 7.47
CA CYS A 215 -10.33 0.77 6.87
C CYS A 215 -9.40 1.37 7.94
N LEU A 216 -8.28 1.93 7.50
CA LEU A 216 -7.31 2.60 8.35
C LEU A 216 -7.26 4.07 8.01
N ASN A 217 -7.15 4.91 9.04
CA ASN A 217 -6.63 6.26 8.85
C ASN A 217 -5.10 6.19 8.63
N LYS A 218 -4.54 7.33 8.20
CA LYS A 218 -3.16 7.44 7.77
C LYS A 218 -2.16 7.09 8.88
N THR A 219 -2.40 7.61 10.09
CA THR A 219 -1.57 7.40 11.28
C THR A 219 -1.53 5.94 11.71
N VAL A 220 -2.68 5.27 11.78
CA VAL A 220 -2.76 3.84 12.15
C VAL A 220 -2.08 2.98 11.08
N TYR A 221 -2.25 3.30 9.80
CA TYR A 221 -1.60 2.60 8.70
C TYR A 221 -0.06 2.70 8.77
N LEU A 222 0.49 3.91 8.90
CA LEU A 222 1.94 4.11 8.99
C LEU A 222 2.51 3.49 10.26
N ARG A 223 1.79 3.56 11.39
CA ARG A 223 2.16 2.84 12.61
C ARG A 223 2.22 1.33 12.39
N ALA A 224 1.22 0.74 11.73
CA ALA A 224 1.18 -0.69 11.47
C ALA A 224 2.37 -1.13 10.61
N LEU A 225 2.66 -0.43 9.51
CA LEU A 225 3.82 -0.71 8.66
C LEU A 225 5.14 -0.55 9.41
N PHE A 226 5.28 0.51 10.21
CA PHE A 226 6.48 0.72 11.02
C PHE A 226 6.71 -0.44 11.99
N MET A 227 5.68 -0.86 12.74
CA MET A 227 5.80 -2.01 13.66
C MET A 227 6.17 -3.30 12.94
N ILE A 228 5.66 -3.53 11.73
CA ILE A 228 6.00 -4.71 10.91
C ILE A 228 7.47 -4.67 10.48
N HIS A 229 7.99 -3.50 10.11
CA HIS A 229 9.39 -3.30 9.75
C HIS A 229 10.33 -3.49 10.94
N GLU A 230 9.99 -2.92 12.11
CA GLU A 230 10.73 -3.08 13.36
C GLU A 230 10.78 -4.54 13.82
N GLN A 231 9.77 -5.33 13.51
CA GLN A 231 9.73 -6.77 13.78
C GLN A 231 10.45 -7.62 12.71
N GLY A 232 10.95 -7.03 11.63
CA GLY A 232 11.56 -7.76 10.51
C GLY A 232 10.56 -8.59 9.69
N LEU A 233 9.27 -8.28 9.79
CA LEU A 233 8.19 -9.02 9.15
C LEU A 233 7.75 -8.43 7.81
N GLN A 234 8.45 -7.42 7.28
CA GLN A 234 8.11 -6.76 6.02
C GLN A 234 8.02 -7.72 4.82
N GLY A 235 8.75 -8.84 4.84
CA GLY A 235 8.64 -9.90 3.82
C GLY A 235 7.33 -10.70 3.85
N LYS A 236 6.47 -10.50 4.86
CA LYS A 236 5.14 -11.11 4.96
C LYS A 236 4.01 -10.16 4.56
N LEU A 237 4.33 -8.92 4.19
CA LEU A 237 3.35 -7.95 3.73
C LEU A 237 2.70 -8.42 2.42
N ASN A 238 1.43 -8.04 2.23
CA ASN A 238 0.77 -8.16 0.93
C ASN A 238 1.59 -7.42 -0.15
N ASP A 239 1.57 -7.91 -1.39
CA ASP A 239 2.36 -7.39 -2.51
C ASP A 239 2.23 -5.87 -2.71
N HIS A 240 1.08 -5.28 -2.34
CA HIS A 240 0.84 -3.83 -2.39
C HIS A 240 1.71 -3.00 -1.43
N PHE A 241 2.16 -3.59 -0.32
CA PHE A 241 2.98 -2.94 0.70
C PHE A 241 4.40 -3.51 0.78
N LEU A 242 4.65 -4.68 0.18
CA LEU A 242 5.96 -5.34 0.16
C LEU A 242 7.04 -4.37 -0.33
N PRO A 243 8.17 -4.18 0.40
CA PRO A 243 9.28 -3.34 -0.06
C PRO A 243 9.75 -3.75 -1.46
N GLN A 244 10.05 -2.77 -2.33
CA GLN A 244 10.36 -3.06 -3.73
C GLN A 244 11.62 -3.91 -3.89
N HIS A 245 12.60 -3.74 -2.99
CA HIS A 245 13.82 -4.56 -2.97
C HIS A 245 13.56 -6.04 -2.64
N LEU A 246 12.43 -6.36 -2.00
CA LEU A 246 11.97 -7.73 -1.73
C LEU A 246 11.04 -8.27 -2.83
N HIS A 247 10.77 -7.48 -3.86
CA HIS A 247 9.93 -7.84 -5.01
C HIS A 247 10.84 -8.23 -6.19
N CYS A 248 10.94 -7.38 -7.21
CA CYS A 248 11.76 -7.63 -8.40
C CYS A 248 13.24 -7.91 -8.09
N PHE A 249 13.76 -7.32 -7.02
CA PHE A 249 15.19 -7.32 -6.73
C PHE A 249 15.60 -8.33 -5.65
N ARG A 250 14.66 -9.19 -5.23
CA ARG A 250 14.91 -10.19 -4.20
C ARG A 250 16.06 -11.14 -4.53
N HIS A 251 16.22 -11.47 -5.81
CA HIS A 251 17.23 -12.43 -6.28
C HIS A 251 18.37 -11.79 -7.05
N ALA A 252 18.27 -10.51 -7.40
CA ALA A 252 19.31 -9.79 -8.11
C ALA A 252 19.23 -8.29 -7.86
N PRO A 253 20.36 -7.63 -7.57
CA PRO A 253 20.39 -6.19 -7.34
C PRO A 253 20.09 -5.41 -8.64
N PRO A 254 19.72 -4.12 -8.55
CA PRO A 254 19.42 -3.26 -9.69
C PRO A 254 20.51 -3.26 -10.76
N SER A 255 21.79 -3.35 -10.35
CA SER A 255 22.95 -3.38 -11.25
C SER A 255 23.03 -4.61 -12.17
N LYS A 256 22.23 -5.65 -11.92
CA LYS A 256 22.14 -6.84 -12.80
C LYS A 256 21.03 -6.72 -13.85
N TRP A 257 20.12 -5.75 -13.70
CA TRP A 257 19.08 -5.50 -14.69
C TRP A 257 19.62 -4.66 -15.84
N THR A 258 19.15 -4.91 -17.07
CA THR A 258 19.55 -4.07 -18.22
C THR A 258 19.03 -2.65 -18.07
N VAL A 259 17.79 -2.50 -17.60
CA VAL A 259 17.16 -1.22 -17.31
C VAL A 259 16.42 -1.31 -15.98
N VAL A 260 16.67 -0.32 -15.12
CA VAL A 260 15.85 -0.01 -13.94
C VAL A 260 15.43 1.44 -14.05
N THR A 261 14.12 1.71 -14.05
CA THR A 261 13.59 3.05 -14.31
C THR A 261 12.31 3.31 -13.50
N THR A 262 11.83 4.54 -13.53
CA THR A 262 10.53 4.96 -12.98
C THR A 262 9.50 5.12 -14.10
N VAL A 263 8.21 5.08 -13.78
CA VAL A 263 7.17 5.38 -14.79
C VAL A 263 7.14 6.85 -15.19
N GLU A 264 7.73 7.71 -14.37
CA GLU A 264 7.91 9.13 -14.62
C GLU A 264 9.07 9.44 -15.58
N SER A 265 10.00 8.50 -15.77
CA SER A 265 11.16 8.72 -16.62
C SER A 265 10.75 9.03 -18.07
N PRO A 266 11.32 10.09 -18.69
CA PRO A 266 11.02 10.46 -20.06
C PRO A 266 11.54 9.44 -21.08
N LYS A 267 12.33 8.45 -20.65
CA LYS A 267 12.88 7.39 -21.51
C LYS A 267 12.22 6.03 -21.32
N ALA A 268 11.35 5.86 -20.31
CA ALA A 268 10.84 4.56 -19.88
C ALA A 268 10.18 3.73 -20.99
N ARG A 269 9.44 4.36 -21.90
CA ARG A 269 8.81 3.66 -23.04
C ARG A 269 9.85 3.19 -24.06
N CYS A 270 10.80 4.05 -24.43
CA CYS A 270 11.84 3.69 -25.39
C CYS A 270 12.78 2.62 -24.85
N ASP A 271 13.10 2.67 -23.56
CA ASP A 271 13.88 1.63 -22.89
C ASP A 271 13.11 0.28 -22.86
N LEU A 272 11.79 0.33 -22.63
CA LEU A 272 10.93 -0.86 -22.71
C LEU A 272 10.91 -1.45 -24.13
N GLU A 273 10.73 -0.61 -25.16
CA GLU A 273 10.81 -1.02 -26.58
C GLU A 273 12.18 -1.67 -26.89
N LEU A 274 13.27 -1.04 -26.45
CA LEU A 274 14.62 -1.56 -26.66
C LEU A 274 14.80 -2.93 -26.01
N VAL A 275 14.36 -3.12 -24.76
CA VAL A 275 14.47 -4.41 -24.06
C VAL A 275 13.64 -5.48 -24.76
N VAL A 276 12.37 -5.18 -25.07
CA VAL A 276 11.37 -6.14 -25.56
C VAL A 276 11.55 -6.46 -27.05
N LEU A 277 11.78 -5.45 -27.89
CA LEU A 277 11.89 -5.59 -29.35
C LEU A 277 13.34 -5.58 -29.85
N GLY A 278 14.31 -5.14 -29.04
CA GLY A 278 15.71 -4.98 -29.46
C GLY A 278 16.00 -3.70 -30.23
N LYS A 279 15.00 -2.82 -30.38
CA LYS A 279 15.12 -1.50 -31.01
C LYS A 279 14.02 -0.59 -30.48
N SER A 280 14.30 0.70 -30.42
CA SER A 280 13.27 1.72 -30.16
C SER A 280 12.98 2.51 -31.42
N ALA A 281 11.72 2.93 -31.58
CA ALA A 281 11.33 3.84 -32.65
C ALA A 281 11.77 5.29 -32.40
N GLY A 282 12.23 5.62 -31.19
CA GLY A 282 12.74 6.94 -30.81
C GLY A 282 11.69 8.05 -30.73
N LYS A 283 10.39 7.75 -30.91
CA LYS A 283 9.30 8.72 -30.88
C LYS A 283 8.47 8.55 -29.62
N ASN A 284 8.31 9.64 -28.86
CA ASN A 284 7.52 9.69 -27.62
C ASN A 284 7.94 8.61 -26.61
N CYS A 285 9.07 8.84 -25.92
CA CYS A 285 9.69 7.88 -25.02
C CYS A 285 9.11 7.84 -23.59
N SER A 286 8.12 8.68 -23.29
CA SER A 286 7.45 8.69 -21.99
C SER A 286 6.32 7.66 -21.94
N LEU A 287 6.11 7.02 -20.80
CA LEU A 287 4.94 6.16 -20.59
C LEU A 287 3.67 7.01 -20.44
N ILE A 288 2.57 6.54 -21.02
CA ILE A 288 1.26 7.17 -20.86
C ILE A 288 0.73 6.85 -19.46
N LYS A 289 0.52 7.90 -18.65
CA LYS A 289 -0.06 7.77 -17.31
C LYS A 289 -1.55 7.47 -17.44
N THR A 290 -1.94 6.23 -17.19
CA THR A 290 -3.35 5.81 -17.22
C THR A 290 -4.14 6.26 -15.97
N HIS A 291 -3.45 6.49 -14.85
CA HIS A 291 -4.07 7.02 -13.63
C HIS A 291 -3.11 7.98 -12.91
N GLY A 292 -3.19 9.26 -13.27
CA GLY A 292 -2.50 10.29 -12.51
C GLY A 292 -3.40 10.76 -11.38
N THR A 293 -3.03 10.49 -10.13
CA THR A 293 -3.37 11.44 -9.06
C THR A 293 -2.76 12.77 -9.51
N SER A 294 -3.59 13.74 -9.86
CA SER A 294 -3.11 15.07 -10.27
C SER A 294 -2.08 15.57 -9.25
N LYS A 295 -1.10 16.39 -9.67
CA LYS A 295 -0.16 17.00 -8.71
C LYS A 295 -0.90 17.71 -7.56
N LYS A 296 -2.14 18.20 -7.81
CA LYS A 296 -3.05 18.71 -6.78
C LYS A 296 -3.56 17.64 -5.80
N ALA A 297 -3.83 16.41 -6.21
CA ALA A 297 -4.11 15.32 -5.27
C ALA A 297 -2.88 14.87 -4.44
N ARG A 298 -1.67 15.40 -4.74
CA ARG A 298 -0.49 15.33 -3.86
C ARG A 298 -0.47 16.40 -2.78
N THR A 299 -1.38 17.40 -2.76
CA THR A 299 -1.64 18.20 -1.56
C THR A 299 -2.49 17.40 -0.57
N SER A 300 -2.09 16.15 -0.36
CA SER A 300 -2.53 15.34 0.76
C SER A 300 -2.11 16.09 2.01
N GLU A 301 -3.10 16.45 2.82
CA GLU A 301 -3.00 16.75 4.24
C GLU A 301 -1.63 16.34 4.82
N ALA A 302 -0.86 17.35 5.22
CA ALA A 302 0.51 17.20 5.68
C ALA A 302 0.59 16.07 6.72
N LEU A 303 1.63 15.23 6.60
CA LEU A 303 1.90 14.23 7.61
C LEU A 303 2.25 14.94 8.92
N SER A 304 1.78 14.37 10.04
CA SER A 304 2.34 14.76 11.34
C SER A 304 3.84 14.43 11.36
N ALA A 305 4.63 15.14 12.17
CA ALA A 305 6.07 14.88 12.26
C ALA A 305 6.40 13.41 12.61
N ILE A 306 5.57 12.79 13.47
CA ILE A 306 5.72 11.38 13.85
C ILE A 306 5.43 10.45 12.66
N ASP A 307 4.40 10.76 11.87
CA ASP A 307 4.04 9.93 10.72
C ASP A 307 5.05 10.07 9.57
N GLU A 308 5.63 11.26 9.37
CA GLU A 308 6.74 11.48 8.44
C GLU A 308 7.97 10.65 8.88
N ALA A 309 8.35 10.71 10.16
CA ALA A 309 9.47 9.93 10.69
C ALA A 309 9.27 8.41 10.53
N ARG A 310 8.03 7.92 10.72
CA ARG A 310 7.68 6.52 10.45
C ARG A 310 7.84 6.17 8.97
N LEU A 311 7.34 7.03 8.08
CA LEU A 311 7.43 6.84 6.64
C LEU A 311 8.90 6.82 6.18
N ASP A 312 9.74 7.69 6.72
CA ASP A 312 11.19 7.68 6.53
C ASP A 312 11.81 6.35 6.98
N ALA A 313 11.49 5.90 8.19
CA ALA A 313 12.01 4.64 8.73
C ALA A 313 11.61 3.42 7.87
N ILE A 314 10.34 3.35 7.44
CA ILE A 314 9.81 2.30 6.57
C ILE A 314 10.57 2.25 5.24
N THR A 315 10.88 3.41 4.66
CA THR A 315 11.41 3.55 3.29
C THR A 315 12.93 3.65 3.20
N ARG A 316 13.64 3.86 4.33
CA ARG A 316 15.09 4.07 4.40
C ARG A 316 15.90 3.05 3.59
N LYS A 317 15.62 1.76 3.76
CA LYS A 317 16.34 0.68 3.05
C LYS A 317 16.09 0.73 1.54
N GLU A 318 14.87 1.10 1.12
CA GLU A 318 14.58 1.24 -0.32
C GLU A 318 15.34 2.42 -0.92
N TYR A 319 15.43 3.56 -0.24
CA TYR A 319 16.24 4.69 -0.73
C TYR A 319 17.73 4.37 -0.78
N GLN A 320 18.27 3.65 0.21
CA GLN A 320 19.66 3.17 0.15
C GLN A 320 19.89 2.23 -1.05
N PHE A 321 18.89 1.41 -1.38
CA PHE A 321 18.99 0.40 -2.43
C PHE A 321 18.74 0.97 -3.85
N PHE A 322 17.87 1.97 -3.99
CA PHE A 322 17.44 2.53 -5.27
C PHE A 322 17.86 3.98 -5.52
N GLY A 323 18.57 4.63 -4.59
CA GLY A 323 18.84 6.07 -4.66
C GLY A 323 19.40 6.55 -6.00
N SER A 324 20.35 5.81 -6.59
CA SER A 324 20.94 6.13 -7.90
C SER A 324 19.99 5.98 -9.10
N TYR A 325 18.79 5.42 -8.90
CA TYR A 325 17.80 5.11 -9.93
C TYR A 325 16.52 5.96 -9.81
N LEU A 326 16.41 6.83 -8.80
CA LEU A 326 15.20 7.62 -8.51
C LEU A 326 15.25 9.07 -9.05
N ASN A 327 16.11 9.34 -10.03
CA ASN A 327 16.31 10.66 -10.63
C ASN A 327 15.19 11.07 -11.59
#